data_AF-A0A6S6UCF1-F1
#
_entry.id   AF-A0A6S6UCF1-F1
#
_cell.length_a   1.000
_cell.length_b   1.000
_cell.length_c   1.000
_cell.angle_alpha   90.00
_cell.angle_beta   90.00
_cell.angle_gamma   90.00
#
_symmetry.space_group_name_H-M   'P 1'
#
loop_
_entity.id
_entity.type
_entity.pdbx_description
1 polymer ?
#
loop_
_entity_poly.entity_id
_entity_poly.type
_entity_poly.pdbx_seq_one_letter_code
_entity_poly.pdbx_strand_id
1 'polypeptide(L)' 'MEFIKLYLDYFIFGTLGLMSFVMVWMIIERYTFYARIKLENYTHPDELNIALTNHLTVLSSIGANAPYIGLLGT' A
#
# COMPACT_ATOMS: atom_id res chain seq x y z
N MET A 1 25.13 -11.07 19.70
CA MET A 1 23.72 -11.36 19.36
C MET A 1 22.80 -10.16 19.60
N GLU A 2 22.99 -9.36 20.65
CA GLU A 2 22.17 -8.15 20.88
C GLU A 2 22.33 -7.05 19.82
N PHE A 3 23.56 -6.81 19.33
CA PHE A 3 23.81 -5.80 18.30
C PHE A 3 23.00 -6.06 17.03
N ILE A 4 23.04 -7.28 16.50
CA ILE A 4 22.27 -7.68 15.30
C ILE A 4 20.76 -7.52 15.53
N LYS A 5 20.29 -7.85 16.73
CA LYS A 5 18.87 -7.70 17.10
C LYS A 5 18.44 -6.23 17.10
N LEU A 6 19.26 -5.35 17.66
CA LEU A 6 18.98 -3.92 17.72
C LEU A 6 18.86 -3.28 16.32
N TYR A 7 19.77 -3.60 15.39
CA TYR A 7 19.67 -3.09 14.00
C TYR A 7 18.48 -3.70 13.25
N LEU A 8 18.15 -4.95 13.52
CA LEU A 8 17.00 -5.63 12.93
C LEU A 8 15.69 -4.95 13.34
N ASP A 9 15.53 -4.60 14.62
CA ASP A 9 14.33 -3.94 15.13
C ASP A 9 14.12 -2.57 14.44
N TYR A 10 15.18 -1.76 14.33
CA TYR A 10 15.11 -0.48 13.61
C TYR A 10 14.75 -0.66 12.13
N PHE A 11 15.28 -1.68 11.48
CA PHE A 11 14.97 -1.99 10.08
C PHE A 11 13.49 -2.39 9.89
N ILE A 12 12.96 -3.21 10.80
CA ILE A 12 11.56 -3.64 10.77
C ILE A 12 10.63 -2.44 10.99
N PHE A 13 10.90 -1.62 12.01
CA PHE A 13 10.13 -0.40 12.26
C PHE A 13 10.22 0.58 11.09
N GLY A 14 11.41 0.76 10.50
CA GLY A 14 11.59 1.61 9.32
C GLY A 14 10.78 1.11 8.11
N THR A 15 10.79 -0.20 7.87
CA THR A 15 10.04 -0.82 6.77
C THR A 15 8.53 -0.69 6.99
N LEU A 16 8.03 -0.98 8.19
CA LEU A 16 6.62 -0.81 8.54
C LEU A 16 6.17 0.65 8.44
N GLY A 17 7.00 1.59 8.89
CA GLY A 17 6.75 3.02 8.76
C GLY A 17 6.64 3.46 7.29
N LEU A 18 7.56 3.00 6.44
CA LEU A 18 7.52 3.27 5.00
C LEU A 18 6.27 2.66 4.34
N MET A 19 5.95 1.40 4.66
CA MET A 19 4.74 0.73 4.15
C MET A 19 3.47 1.47 4.56
N SER A 20 3.40 1.95 5.81
CA SER A 20 2.27 2.74 6.31
C SER A 20 2.14 4.07 5.56
N PHE A 21 3.25 4.77 5.34
CA PHE A 21 3.26 6.01 4.58
C PHE A 21 2.76 5.80 3.14
N VAL A 22 3.28 4.79 2.44
CA VAL A 22 2.85 4.45 1.08
C VAL A 22 1.38 4.06 1.05
N MET A 23 0.90 3.29 2.02
CA MET A 23 -0.50 2.90 2.13
C MET A 23 -1.42 4.12 2.25
N VAL A 24 -1.10 5.05 3.15
CA VAL A 24 -1.90 6.29 3.33
C VAL A 24 -1.87 7.14 2.06
N TRP A 25 -0.71 7.30 1.43
CA TRP A 25 -0.59 8.01 0.16
C TRP A 25 -1.52 7.43 -0.91
N MET A 26 -1.49 6.10 -1.11
CA MET A 26 -2.31 5.41 -2.10
C MET A 26 -3.81 5.52 -1.80
N ILE A 27 -4.19 5.56 -0.52
CA ILE A 27 -5.57 5.79 -0.11
C ILE A 27 -6.01 7.21 -0.50
N ILE A 28 -5.20 8.23 -0.23
CA ILE A 28 -5.50 9.63 -0.59
C ILE A 28 -5.64 9.79 -2.12
N GLU A 29 -4.73 9.18 -2.88
CA GLU A 29 -4.78 9.15 -4.34
C GLU A 29 -6.11 8.56 -4.83
N ARG A 30 -6.51 7.39 -4.30
CA ARG A 30 -7.81 6.77 -4.60
C ARG A 30 -9.00 7.66 -4.25
N TYR A 31 -9.04 8.24 -3.06
CA TYR A 31 -10.13 9.15 -2.69
C TYR A 31 -10.24 10.32 -3.69
N THR A 32 -9.10 10.88 -4.10
CA THR A 32 -9.06 11.97 -5.09
C THR A 32 -9.50 11.49 -6.47
N PHE A 33 -9.10 10.29 -6.88
CA PHE A 33 -9.53 9.66 -8.13
C PHE A 33 -11.05 9.45 -8.16
N TYR A 34 -11.63 8.84 -7.13
CA TYR A 34 -13.09 8.65 -7.04
C TYR A 34 -13.87 9.95 -7.02
N ALA A 35 -13.33 11.00 -6.39
CA ALA A 35 -13.95 12.31 -6.38
C ALA A 35 -13.94 13.02 -7.75
N ARG A 36 -13.01 12.64 -8.64
CA ARG A 36 -12.78 13.33 -9.94
C ARG A 36 -13.11 12.50 -11.17
N ILE A 37 -13.41 11.21 -11.01
CA ILE A 37 -13.67 10.32 -12.13
C ILE A 37 -14.90 10.78 -12.93
N LYS A 38 -14.77 10.82 -14.25
CA LYS A 38 -15.88 11.07 -15.18
C LYS A 38 -16.10 9.80 -16.00
N LEU A 39 -17.27 9.18 -15.82
CA LEU A 39 -17.62 7.93 -16.50
C LEU A 39 -17.70 8.11 -18.03
N GLU A 40 -18.05 9.32 -18.49
CA GLU A 40 -18.13 9.70 -19.91
C GLU A 40 -16.78 9.59 -20.64
N ASN A 41 -15.66 9.61 -19.92
CA ASN A 41 -14.33 9.51 -20.51
C ASN A 41 -13.92 8.07 -20.86
N TYR A 42 -14.69 7.07 -20.43
CA TYR A 42 -14.38 5.65 -20.63
C TYR A 42 -15.31 5.08 -21.69
N THR A 43 -14.72 4.61 -22.80
CA THR A 43 -15.52 4.12 -23.94
C THR A 43 -15.87 2.65 -23.74
N HIS A 44 -14.97 1.89 -23.12
CA HIS A 44 -15.16 0.47 -22.82
C HIS A 44 -15.21 0.22 -21.31
N PRO A 45 -16.08 -0.68 -20.83
CA PRO A 45 -16.21 -1.00 -19.41
C PRO A 45 -14.92 -1.60 -18.82
N ASP A 46 -14.09 -2.26 -19.64
CA ASP A 46 -12.81 -2.82 -19.20
C ASP A 46 -11.81 -1.73 -18.83
N GLU A 47 -11.77 -0.62 -19.58
CA GLU A 47 -10.91 0.53 -19.27
C GLU A 47 -11.28 1.16 -17.92
N LEU A 48 -12.59 1.27 -17.67
CA LEU A 48 -13.10 1.75 -16.40
C LEU A 48 -12.73 0.79 -15.25
N ASN A 49 -12.88 -0.52 -15.44
CA ASN A 49 -12.49 -1.51 -14.44
C ASN A 49 -10.99 -1.45 -14.11
N ILE A 50 -10.13 -1.30 -15.12
CA ILE A 50 -8.68 -1.13 -14.92
C ILE A 50 -8.42 0.13 -14.09
N ALA A 51 -9.08 1.25 -14.42
CA ALA A 51 -8.89 2.50 -13.69
C ALA A 51 -9.37 2.42 -12.23
N LEU A 52 -10.52 1.78 -11.98
CA LEU A 52 -11.09 1.60 -10.63
C LEU A 52 -10.25 0.66 -9.75
N THR A 53 -9.60 -0.33 -10.36
CA THR A 53 -8.79 -1.34 -9.66
C THR A 53 -7.31 -0.97 -9.55
N ASN A 54 -6.90 0.13 -10.19
CA ASN A 54 -5.53 0.59 -10.13
C ASN A 54 -5.07 0.82 -8.68
N HIS A 55 -3.79 0.55 -8.42
CA HIS A 55 -3.13 0.61 -7.11
C HIS A 55 -3.70 -0.31 -6.00
N LEU A 56 -4.83 -1.01 -6.21
CA LEU A 56 -5.37 -1.96 -5.23
C LEU A 56 -4.42 -3.12 -4.93
N THR A 57 -3.66 -3.57 -5.93
CA THR A 57 -2.65 -4.63 -5.76
C THR A 57 -1.55 -4.23 -4.79
N VAL A 58 -1.16 -2.94 -4.78
CA VAL A 58 -0.14 -2.45 -3.84
C VAL A 58 -0.70 -2.43 -2.43
N LEU A 59 -1.93 -1.92 -2.26
CA LEU A 59 -2.63 -1.90 -0.97
C LEU A 59 -2.83 -3.32 -0.42
N SER A 60 -3.25 -4.27 -1.27
CA SER A 60 -3.46 -5.67 -0.86
C SER A 60 -2.14 -6.35 -0.50
N SER A 61 -1.07 -6.09 -1.25
CA SER A 61 0.27 -6.62 -0.97
C SER A 61 0.81 -6.08 0.36
N ILE A 62 0.66 -4.79 0.64
CA ILE A 62 1.07 -4.20 1.91
C ILE A 62 0.26 -4.80 3.06
N GLY A 63 -1.06 -4.85 2.93
CA GLY A 63 -1.95 -5.39 3.96
C GLY A 63 -1.70 -6.87 4.28
N ALA A 64 -1.40 -7.68 3.26
CA ALA A 64 -1.09 -9.09 3.43
C ALA A 64 0.30 -9.32 4.04
N ASN A 65 1.29 -8.49 3.71
CA ASN A 65 2.68 -8.73 4.11
C ASN A 65 3.13 -8.00 5.39
N ALA A 66 2.47 -6.91 5.78
CA ALA A 66 2.80 -6.17 7.00
C ALA A 66 2.80 -7.05 8.27
N PRO A 67 1.85 -7.99 8.48
CA PRO A 67 1.88 -8.86 9.65
C PRO A 67 3.12 -9.76 9.70
N TYR A 68 3.54 -10.32 8.57
CA TYR A 68 4.73 -11.17 8.52
C TYR A 68 6.00 -10.38 8.84
N ILE A 69 6.09 -9.14 8.37
CA ILE A 69 7.20 -8.24 8.69
C ILE A 69 7.21 -7.88 10.17
N GLY A 70 6.05 -7.65 10.78
CA GLY A 70 5.94 -7.43 12.23
C GLY A 70 6.35 -8.65 13.05
N LEU A 71 5.97 -9.87 12.62
CA LEU A 71 6.33 -11.12 13.29
C LEU A 71 7.83 -11.44 13.18
N LEU A 72 8.54 -10.93 12.16
CA LEU A 72 10.01 -11.07 12.08
C LEU A 72 10.75 -10.32 13.20
N GLY A 73 10.09 -9.37 13.86
CA GLY A 73 10.66 -8.55 14.93
C GLY A 73 10.38 -9.04 16.34
N THR A 74 9.59 -10.11 16.49
CA THR A 74 9.29 -10.74 17.79
C THR A 74 10.24 -11.89 18.07
#